data_AF-A0A535ZUC8-F1
#
_entry.id   AF-A0A535ZUC8-F1
#
_cell.length_a   1.000
_cell.length_b   1.000
_cell.length_c   1.000
_cell.angle_alpha   90.00
_cell.angle_beta   90.00
_cell.angle_gamma   90.00
#
_symmetry.space_group_name_H-M   'P 1'
#
loop_
_entity.id
_entity.type
_entity.pdbx_description
1 polymer ?
#
loop_
_entity_poly.entity_id
_entity_poly.type
_entity_poly.pdbx_seq_one_letter_code
_entity_poly.pdbx_strand_id
1 'polypeptide(L)'
;MSRDDHCYICATCGVQHAPSDEPPPRCDICEDERQYVGWSGQTWTTLDDLRRDHHNEIRDDLGLTGIGTKPAFAIGQRALLVRSPQGNVLWDCITVIDEATVEAARKLGGVRAIAISHPHYYSSMVEWSRAFDAPVYLNEADRRWVMRPDPGIEHWTGETKSLWDGMTLIRAGGHFEGGTVLHVAGAASGEGALLAGDILQVAQDRRWVSFMYSFPNYIPLPAREIDHIVSTVEPFRFDRIYGAWWDRNVTSDAKGAIHRSAERYKKALGR
;
A
#
# COMPACT_ATOMS: atom_id res chain seq x y z
N MET A 1 27.39 14.71 -17.94
CA MET A 1 26.91 13.50 -17.26
C MET A 1 27.26 13.69 -15.78
N SER A 2 26.35 14.32 -15.03
CA SER A 2 26.56 14.61 -13.62
C SER A 2 26.39 13.34 -12.81
N ARG A 3 27.21 13.18 -11.76
CA ARG A 3 27.18 12.11 -10.74
C ARG A 3 25.78 11.50 -10.61
N ASP A 4 25.65 10.23 -10.99
CA ASP A 4 24.42 9.48 -10.79
C ASP A 4 24.11 9.45 -9.30
N ASP A 5 23.02 10.10 -8.94
CA ASP A 5 22.45 10.17 -7.60
C ASP A 5 21.83 8.80 -7.28
N HIS A 6 22.67 7.85 -6.80
CA HIS A 6 22.27 6.47 -6.53
C HIS A 6 21.25 6.44 -5.40
N CYS A 7 20.02 6.05 -5.71
CA CYS A 7 18.97 5.85 -4.72
C CYS A 7 18.98 4.40 -4.26
N TYR A 8 19.37 4.16 -3.01
CA TYR A 8 19.40 2.83 -2.42
C TYR A 8 18.01 2.37 -1.96
N ILE A 9 17.77 1.08 -2.07
CA ILE A 9 16.54 0.40 -1.67
C ILE A 9 16.87 -0.58 -0.56
N CYS A 10 16.16 -0.47 0.57
CA CYS A 10 16.28 -1.45 1.64
C CYS A 10 15.78 -2.80 1.15
N ALA A 11 16.61 -3.85 1.20
CA ALA A 11 16.22 -5.17 0.69
C ALA A 11 15.13 -5.86 1.54
N THR A 12 14.91 -5.41 2.79
CA THR A 12 13.91 -5.99 3.69
C THR A 12 12.52 -5.39 3.47
N CYS A 13 12.37 -4.05 3.50
CA CYS A 13 11.07 -3.39 3.33
C CYS A 13 10.79 -2.90 1.90
N GLY A 14 11.81 -2.83 1.04
CA GLY A 14 11.68 -2.41 -0.35
C GLY A 14 11.53 -0.90 -0.56
N VAL A 15 11.62 -0.11 0.52
CA VAL A 15 11.54 1.35 0.45
C VAL A 15 12.84 1.93 -0.08
N GLN A 16 12.71 2.84 -1.04
CA GLN A 16 13.80 3.59 -1.64
C GLN A 16 14.09 4.85 -0.82
N HIS A 17 15.37 5.12 -0.60
CA HIS A 17 15.87 6.26 0.14
C HIS A 17 16.34 7.37 -0.80
N ALA A 18 16.49 8.58 -0.26
CA ALA A 18 17.07 9.72 -0.95
C ALA A 18 18.45 9.37 -1.56
N PRO A 19 18.85 10.05 -2.65
CA PRO A 19 20.18 9.85 -3.24
C PRO A 19 21.32 9.99 -2.24
N SER A 20 22.30 9.12 -2.34
CA SER A 20 23.56 9.20 -1.59
C SER A 20 24.69 8.48 -2.32
N ASP A 21 25.94 8.82 -2.01
CA ASP A 21 27.11 8.13 -2.58
C ASP A 21 27.23 6.70 -2.01
N GLU A 22 26.89 6.51 -0.73
CA GLU A 22 26.93 5.23 -0.02
C GLU A 22 25.54 4.81 0.49
N PRO A 23 25.27 3.52 0.69
CA PRO A 23 24.00 3.08 1.28
C PRO A 23 23.77 3.72 2.65
N PRO A 24 22.53 4.09 3.00
CA PRO A 24 22.24 4.63 4.32
C PRO A 24 22.69 3.67 5.43
N PRO A 25 23.17 4.17 6.58
CA PRO A 25 23.67 3.32 7.65
C PRO A 25 22.58 2.45 8.29
N ARG A 26 21.32 2.84 8.12
CA ARG A 26 20.13 2.18 8.67
C ARG A 26 18.90 2.50 7.83
N CYS A 27 17.86 1.68 7.95
CA CYS A 27 16.54 1.98 7.43
C CYS A 27 15.60 2.27 8.60
N ASP A 28 15.21 3.54 8.78
CA ASP A 28 14.33 3.97 9.89
C ASP A 28 12.99 3.22 9.89
N ILE A 29 12.52 2.74 8.73
CA ILE A 29 11.33 1.91 8.61
C ILE A 29 11.56 0.50 9.18
N CYS A 30 12.73 -0.10 8.93
CA CYS A 30 13.07 -1.45 9.44
C CYS A 30 13.48 -1.46 10.91
N GLU A 31 14.01 -0.36 11.43
CA GLU A 31 14.32 -0.20 12.86
C GLU A 31 13.08 0.08 13.72
N ASP A 32 11.96 0.48 13.10
CA ASP A 32 10.68 0.63 13.79
C ASP A 32 10.10 -0.74 14.17
N GLU A 33 9.47 -0.83 15.33
CA GLU A 33 8.88 -2.05 15.90
C GLU A 33 7.73 -2.66 15.06
N ARG A 34 7.27 -1.95 14.04
CA ARG A 34 6.28 -2.43 13.07
C ARG A 34 6.90 -3.19 11.91
N GLN A 35 8.23 -3.23 11.85
CA GLN A 35 9.03 -3.98 10.91
C GLN A 35 10.21 -4.63 11.64
N TYR A 36 11.20 -5.09 10.88
CA TYR A 36 12.42 -5.67 11.39
C TYR A 36 13.58 -5.38 10.44
N VAL A 37 14.80 -5.41 10.98
CA VAL A 37 16.02 -5.53 10.19
C VAL A 37 16.19 -6.99 9.80
N GLY A 38 16.47 -7.26 8.52
CA GLY A 38 16.67 -8.62 8.03
C GLY A 38 17.67 -9.43 8.85
N TRP A 39 17.50 -10.75 8.92
CA TRP A 39 18.28 -11.62 9.82
C TRP A 39 19.78 -11.65 9.54
N SER A 40 20.19 -11.25 8.33
CA SER A 40 21.60 -11.07 7.94
C SER A 40 22.09 -9.62 8.09
N GLY A 41 21.35 -8.78 8.81
CA GLY A 41 21.60 -7.36 8.95
C GLY A 41 20.91 -6.50 7.89
N GLN A 42 21.12 -5.19 7.99
CA GLN A 42 20.62 -4.21 7.03
C GLN A 42 21.35 -4.37 5.70
N THR A 43 20.59 -4.64 4.64
CA THR A 43 21.11 -4.83 3.29
C THR A 43 20.42 -3.89 2.31
N TRP A 44 21.15 -3.53 1.26
CA TRP A 44 20.75 -2.52 0.29
C TRP A 44 20.95 -3.03 -1.14
N THR A 45 20.07 -2.62 -2.03
CA THR A 45 20.14 -2.86 -3.47
C THR A 45 19.83 -1.57 -4.22
N THR A 46 19.94 -1.59 -5.53
CA THR A 46 19.47 -0.50 -6.40
C THR A 46 18.32 -1.00 -7.29
N LEU A 47 17.60 -0.06 -7.91
CA LEU A 47 16.56 -0.41 -8.86
C LEU A 47 17.15 -1.08 -10.11
N ASP A 48 18.33 -0.66 -10.55
CA ASP A 48 19.02 -1.24 -11.70
C ASP A 48 19.49 -2.67 -11.44
N ASP A 49 19.92 -2.98 -10.21
CA ASP A 49 20.22 -4.36 -9.82
C ASP A 49 18.95 -5.23 -9.83
N LEU A 50 17.85 -4.74 -9.24
CA LEU A 50 16.58 -5.47 -9.21
C LEU A 50 16.02 -5.77 -10.59
N ARG A 51 16.14 -4.83 -11.54
CA ARG A 51 15.65 -4.99 -12.92
C ARG A 51 16.37 -6.10 -13.70
N ARG A 52 17.51 -6.61 -13.23
CA ARG A 52 18.25 -7.68 -13.93
C ARG A 52 17.58 -9.04 -13.81
N ASP A 53 16.91 -9.29 -12.69
CA ASP A 53 16.36 -10.60 -12.34
C ASP A 53 14.91 -10.55 -11.81
N HIS A 54 14.35 -9.36 -11.59
CA HIS A 54 12.95 -9.15 -11.24
C HIS A 54 12.19 -8.47 -12.37
N HIS A 55 10.96 -8.91 -12.58
CA HIS A 55 9.99 -8.31 -13.51
C HIS A 55 8.62 -8.26 -12.85
N ASN A 56 7.68 -7.46 -13.39
CA ASN A 56 6.32 -7.43 -12.86
C ASN A 56 5.39 -8.37 -13.66
N GLU A 57 4.65 -9.20 -12.93
CA GLU A 57 3.46 -9.89 -13.42
C GLU A 57 2.26 -8.93 -13.35
N ILE A 58 1.51 -8.80 -14.45
CA ILE A 58 0.31 -7.98 -14.54
C ILE A 58 -0.86 -8.89 -14.94
N ARG A 59 -1.92 -8.93 -14.12
CA ARG A 59 -3.08 -9.80 -14.36
C ARG A 59 -4.35 -9.27 -13.72
N ASP A 60 -5.49 -9.83 -14.13
CA ASP A 60 -6.76 -9.60 -13.42
C ASP A 60 -6.66 -10.11 -11.98
N ASP A 61 -7.22 -9.33 -11.07
CA ASP A 61 -7.42 -9.71 -9.69
C ASP A 61 -8.80 -9.21 -9.22
N LEU A 62 -9.80 -10.05 -9.47
CA LEU A 62 -11.19 -9.81 -9.09
C LEU A 62 -11.78 -8.55 -9.75
N GLY A 63 -11.42 -8.32 -11.02
CA GLY A 63 -11.89 -7.19 -11.84
C GLY A 63 -11.04 -5.92 -11.73
N LEU A 64 -10.02 -5.90 -10.87
CA LEU A 64 -8.95 -4.90 -10.91
C LEU A 64 -7.74 -5.46 -11.65
N THR A 65 -6.83 -4.58 -12.09
CA THR A 65 -5.53 -5.03 -12.61
C THR A 65 -4.52 -5.03 -11.46
N GLY A 66 -4.04 -6.21 -11.07
CA GLY A 66 -2.95 -6.35 -10.12
C GLY A 66 -1.59 -6.30 -10.82
N ILE A 67 -0.60 -5.73 -10.14
CA ILE A 67 0.80 -5.63 -10.58
C ILE A 67 1.68 -6.11 -9.42
N GLY A 68 2.49 -7.15 -9.61
CA GLY A 68 3.35 -7.66 -8.55
C GLY A 68 4.67 -8.22 -9.07
N THR A 69 5.73 -8.09 -8.28
CA THR A 69 7.08 -8.48 -8.66
C THR A 69 7.30 -9.99 -8.64
N LYS A 70 8.04 -10.51 -9.63
CA LYS A 70 8.50 -11.89 -9.79
C LYS A 70 10.01 -11.95 -10.08
N PRO A 71 10.80 -12.70 -9.28
CA PRO A 71 10.47 -13.26 -7.97
C PRO A 71 9.93 -12.21 -6.99
N ALA A 72 9.30 -12.64 -5.89
CA ALA A 72 8.84 -11.68 -4.89
C ALA A 72 10.03 -10.94 -4.27
N PHE A 73 9.92 -9.63 -4.07
CA PHE A 73 10.95 -8.80 -3.46
C PHE A 73 10.40 -8.11 -2.21
N ALA A 74 11.26 -7.98 -1.19
CA ALA A 74 10.92 -7.39 0.10
C ALA A 74 9.63 -8.00 0.68
N ILE A 75 8.60 -7.19 0.95
CA ILE A 75 7.34 -7.64 1.55
C ILE A 75 6.48 -8.46 0.56
N GLY A 76 6.68 -8.29 -0.75
CA GLY A 76 5.99 -9.07 -1.78
C GLY A 76 4.51 -8.70 -1.95
N GLN A 77 4.11 -7.49 -1.58
CA GLN A 77 2.79 -6.93 -1.88
C GLN A 77 2.60 -6.73 -3.39
N ARG A 78 1.35 -6.56 -3.81
CA ARG A 78 1.00 -6.11 -5.17
C ARG A 78 0.40 -4.71 -5.13
N ALA A 79 0.62 -3.94 -6.17
CA ALA A 79 -0.14 -2.74 -6.45
C ALA A 79 -1.42 -3.09 -7.22
N LEU A 80 -2.44 -2.26 -7.11
CA LEU A 80 -3.72 -2.41 -7.82
C LEU A 80 -3.98 -1.17 -8.66
N LEU A 81 -4.16 -1.34 -9.97
CA LEU A 81 -4.58 -0.25 -10.86
C LEU A 81 -6.11 -0.17 -10.88
N VAL A 82 -6.64 0.84 -10.21
CA VAL A 82 -8.07 1.17 -10.20
C VAL A 82 -8.39 2.03 -11.42
N ARG A 83 -9.12 1.46 -12.38
CA ARG A 83 -9.46 2.14 -13.63
C ARG A 83 -10.72 2.98 -13.49
N SER A 84 -10.68 4.21 -13.99
CA SER A 84 -11.81 5.15 -13.92
C SER A 84 -11.88 6.10 -15.11
N PRO A 85 -13.07 6.58 -15.53
CA PRO A 85 -13.19 7.48 -16.69
C PRO A 85 -12.36 8.76 -16.62
N GLN A 86 -12.23 9.37 -15.43
CA GLN A 86 -11.43 10.58 -15.25
C GLN A 86 -9.95 10.29 -14.93
N GLY A 87 -9.49 9.04 -15.01
CA GLY A 87 -8.10 8.65 -14.82
C GLY A 87 -7.91 7.54 -13.79
N ASN A 88 -6.83 6.77 -13.94
CA ASN A 88 -6.60 5.62 -13.07
C ASN A 88 -5.86 6.02 -11.78
N VAL A 89 -6.13 5.31 -10.68
CA VAL A 89 -5.34 5.40 -9.44
C VAL A 89 -4.52 4.13 -9.29
N LEU A 90 -3.21 4.25 -9.08
CA LEU A 90 -2.39 3.14 -8.58
C LEU A 90 -2.53 3.11 -7.06
N TRP A 91 -3.16 2.05 -6.55
CA TRP A 91 -3.31 1.81 -5.12
C TRP A 91 -2.17 0.93 -4.60
N ASP A 92 -1.57 1.39 -3.49
CA ASP A 92 -0.28 0.92 -3.00
C ASP A 92 0.82 1.01 -4.07
N CYS A 93 2.04 0.65 -3.71
CA CYS A 93 3.17 0.70 -4.62
C CYS A 93 4.08 -0.51 -4.41
N ILE A 94 4.87 -0.82 -5.44
CA ILE A 94 5.87 -1.89 -5.44
C ILE A 94 7.21 -1.33 -5.90
N THR A 95 8.31 -1.96 -5.49
CA THR A 95 9.65 -1.43 -5.72
C THR A 95 10.08 -1.50 -7.19
N VAL A 96 9.79 -2.61 -7.87
CA VAL A 96 10.26 -2.82 -9.24
C VAL A 96 9.34 -2.07 -10.20
N ILE A 97 9.95 -1.26 -11.05
CA ILE A 97 9.31 -0.60 -12.19
C ILE A 97 10.27 -0.64 -13.37
N ASP A 98 9.81 -1.11 -14.52
CA ASP A 98 10.57 -1.19 -15.77
C ASP A 98 9.75 -0.64 -16.94
N GLU A 99 10.37 -0.50 -18.10
CA GLU A 99 9.72 0.06 -19.29
C GLU A 99 8.51 -0.77 -19.74
N ALA A 100 8.61 -2.10 -19.66
CA ALA A 100 7.52 -3.01 -20.02
C ALA A 100 6.29 -2.83 -19.12
N THR A 101 6.50 -2.67 -17.81
CA THR A 101 5.45 -2.37 -16.83
C THR A 101 4.79 -1.03 -17.14
N VAL A 102 5.59 0.00 -17.41
CA VAL A 102 5.10 1.35 -17.74
C VAL A 102 4.28 1.32 -19.02
N GLU A 103 4.76 0.64 -20.07
CA GLU A 103 4.04 0.51 -21.34
C GLU A 103 2.71 -0.24 -21.16
N ALA A 104 2.71 -1.33 -20.39
CA ALA A 104 1.51 -2.10 -20.09
C ALA A 104 0.47 -1.25 -19.33
N ALA A 105 0.88 -0.49 -18.31
CA ALA A 105 0.00 0.41 -17.59
C ALA A 105 -0.52 1.56 -18.47
N ARG A 106 0.31 2.14 -19.36
CA ARG A 106 -0.12 3.15 -20.33
C ARG A 106 -1.18 2.62 -21.30
N LYS A 107 -1.06 1.37 -21.77
CA LYS A 107 -2.09 0.69 -22.58
C LYS A 107 -3.42 0.53 -21.83
N LEU A 108 -3.40 0.52 -20.50
CA LEU A 108 -4.59 0.45 -19.65
C LEU A 108 -5.15 1.83 -19.25
N GLY A 109 -4.62 2.91 -19.81
CA GLY A 109 -5.05 4.30 -19.54
C GLY A 109 -4.08 5.10 -18.66
N GLY A 110 -2.89 4.56 -18.37
CA GLY A 110 -1.87 5.23 -17.56
C GLY A 110 -2.21 5.27 -16.06
N VAL A 111 -1.55 6.18 -15.34
CA VAL A 111 -1.77 6.43 -13.91
C VAL A 111 -1.93 7.94 -13.75
N ARG A 112 -3.06 8.39 -13.19
CA ARG A 112 -3.32 9.82 -12.92
C ARG A 112 -2.86 10.22 -11.52
N ALA A 113 -2.93 9.31 -10.55
CA ALA A 113 -2.35 9.50 -9.22
C ALA A 113 -1.96 8.16 -8.60
N ILE A 114 -1.07 8.21 -7.64
CA ILE A 114 -0.68 7.09 -6.79
C ILE A 114 -1.19 7.40 -5.38
N ALA A 115 -1.85 6.45 -4.73
CA ALA A 115 -2.24 6.56 -3.33
C ALA A 115 -1.80 5.30 -2.59
N ILE A 116 -1.17 5.48 -1.43
CA ILE A 116 -0.51 4.38 -0.73
C ILE A 116 -1.05 4.28 0.68
N SER A 117 -1.36 3.06 1.11
CA SER A 117 -1.97 2.81 2.41
C SER A 117 -1.11 3.27 3.57
N HIS A 118 0.19 2.94 3.58
CA HIS A 118 1.08 3.25 4.70
C HIS A 118 2.56 3.08 4.32
N PRO A 119 3.52 3.51 5.19
CA PRO A 119 4.94 3.60 4.88
C PRO A 119 5.64 2.34 4.36
N HIS A 120 5.24 1.14 4.76
CA HIS A 120 5.89 -0.07 4.24
C HIS A 120 5.69 -0.25 2.74
N TYR A 121 4.65 0.33 2.16
CA TYR A 121 4.35 0.22 0.74
C TYR A 121 4.79 1.45 -0.05
N TYR A 122 5.50 2.41 0.55
CA TYR A 122 6.06 3.57 -0.17
C TYR A 122 7.05 3.13 -1.26
N SER A 123 7.74 2.00 -1.06
CA SER A 123 8.50 1.30 -2.10
C SER A 123 9.40 2.25 -2.91
N SER A 124 9.30 2.25 -4.25
CA SER A 124 9.93 3.21 -5.15
C SER A 124 8.92 4.24 -5.70
N MET A 125 7.96 4.70 -4.89
CA MET A 125 6.86 5.59 -5.32
C MET A 125 7.29 6.81 -6.14
N VAL A 126 8.49 7.34 -5.91
CA VAL A 126 9.04 8.46 -6.68
C VAL A 126 9.37 8.07 -8.13
N GLU A 127 9.88 6.86 -8.35
CA GLU A 127 10.12 6.34 -9.71
C GLU A 127 8.81 6.13 -10.46
N TRP A 128 7.79 5.59 -9.77
CA TRP A 128 6.43 5.49 -10.33
C TRP A 128 5.83 6.86 -10.63
N SER A 129 5.93 7.81 -9.70
CA SER A 129 5.45 9.18 -9.89
C SER A 129 6.05 9.82 -11.14
N ARG A 130 7.38 9.76 -11.28
CA ARG A 130 8.10 10.31 -12.45
C ARG A 130 7.77 9.60 -13.76
N ALA A 131 7.60 8.27 -13.74
CA ALA A 131 7.27 7.50 -14.95
C ALA A 131 5.90 7.86 -15.56
N PHE A 132 4.97 8.32 -14.72
CA PHE A 132 3.60 8.66 -15.13
C PHE A 132 3.26 10.16 -15.02
N ASP A 133 4.19 11.00 -14.53
CA ASP A 133 3.91 12.39 -14.16
C ASP A 133 2.69 12.51 -13.24
N ALA A 134 2.64 11.63 -12.23
CA ALA A 134 1.48 11.43 -11.37
C ALA A 134 1.81 11.79 -9.91
N PRO A 135 0.98 12.60 -9.23
CA PRO A 135 1.20 12.90 -7.81
C PRO A 135 1.03 11.64 -6.95
N VAL A 136 1.77 11.60 -5.84
CA VAL A 136 1.65 10.59 -4.78
C VAL A 136 0.92 11.18 -3.60
N TYR A 137 -0.27 10.67 -3.28
CA TYR A 137 -1.04 11.09 -2.12
C TYR A 137 -0.68 10.28 -0.89
N LEU A 138 -0.11 10.95 0.12
CA LEU A 138 0.24 10.38 1.42
C LEU A 138 -0.45 11.17 2.54
N ASN A 139 -0.88 10.51 3.61
CA ASN A 139 -1.42 11.24 4.75
C ASN A 139 -0.30 11.97 5.50
N GLU A 140 -0.56 13.20 5.95
CA GLU A 140 0.39 14.07 6.66
C GLU A 140 0.98 13.41 7.92
N ALA A 141 0.18 12.61 8.63
CA ALA A 141 0.62 11.95 9.87
C ALA A 141 1.81 10.99 9.64
N ASP A 142 1.97 10.50 8.41
CA ASP A 142 3.06 9.60 8.05
C ASP A 142 4.25 10.30 7.37
N ARG A 143 4.25 11.64 7.25
CA ARG A 143 5.31 12.43 6.57
C ARG A 143 6.72 12.05 7.01
N ARG A 144 6.93 11.79 8.31
CA ARG A 144 8.25 11.40 8.87
C ARG A 144 8.81 10.11 8.27
N TRP A 145 7.97 9.28 7.67
CA TRP A 145 8.35 8.00 7.08
C TRP A 145 8.71 8.10 5.59
N VAL A 146 8.69 9.30 5.01
CA VAL A 146 9.13 9.54 3.64
C VAL A 146 10.65 9.53 3.57
N MET A 147 11.22 8.38 3.19
CA MET A 147 12.68 8.18 3.10
C MET A 147 13.32 8.83 1.86
N ARG A 148 12.52 9.08 0.82
CA ARG A 148 12.91 9.80 -0.39
C ARG A 148 11.93 10.95 -0.65
N PRO A 149 12.25 12.18 -0.21
CA PRO A 149 11.45 13.35 -0.53
C PRO A 149 11.44 13.63 -2.04
N ASP A 150 10.31 14.07 -2.56
CA ASP A 150 10.15 14.46 -3.97
C ASP A 150 8.99 15.46 -4.10
N PRO A 151 9.06 16.46 -4.99
CA PRO A 151 7.98 17.43 -5.21
C PRO A 151 6.67 16.81 -5.70
N GLY A 152 6.69 15.61 -6.28
CA GLY A 152 5.48 14.88 -6.67
C GLY A 152 4.68 14.31 -5.49
N ILE A 153 5.19 14.40 -4.26
CA ILE A 153 4.51 13.92 -3.06
C ILE A 153 3.58 15.00 -2.50
N GLU A 154 2.27 14.74 -2.57
CA GLU A 154 1.23 15.59 -2.03
C GLU A 154 0.70 15.02 -0.71
N HIS A 155 0.99 15.71 0.39
CA HIS A 155 0.45 15.33 1.69
C HIS A 155 -0.98 15.85 1.86
N TRP A 156 -1.84 15.04 2.46
CA TRP A 156 -3.20 15.43 2.79
C TRP A 156 -3.50 15.25 4.28
N THR A 157 -4.39 16.10 4.80
CA THR A 157 -4.77 16.14 6.22
C THR A 157 -6.26 15.82 6.41
N GLY A 158 -6.64 15.55 7.66
CA GLY A 158 -8.01 15.21 8.03
C GLY A 158 -8.34 13.73 7.83
N GLU A 159 -9.63 13.41 7.96
CA GLU A 159 -10.10 12.02 7.94
C GLU A 159 -10.33 11.46 6.54
N THR A 160 -10.62 12.34 5.57
CA THR A 160 -10.88 11.91 4.19
C THR A 160 -10.32 12.89 3.18
N LYS A 161 -9.94 12.37 2.02
CA LYS A 161 -9.63 13.16 0.82
C LYS A 161 -10.41 12.59 -0.35
N SER A 162 -11.34 13.38 -0.88
CA SER A 162 -12.05 13.04 -2.11
C SER A 162 -11.11 13.08 -3.30
N LEU A 163 -11.21 12.05 -4.14
CA LEU A 163 -10.65 12.02 -5.48
C LEU A 163 -11.80 12.17 -6.49
N TRP A 164 -11.61 11.71 -7.73
CA TRP A 164 -12.63 11.74 -8.77
C TRP A 164 -13.46 10.45 -8.80
N ASP A 165 -14.57 10.46 -9.55
CA ASP A 165 -15.42 9.29 -9.83
C ASP A 165 -15.86 8.49 -8.59
N GLY A 166 -16.11 9.18 -7.47
CA GLY A 166 -16.56 8.54 -6.22
C GLY A 166 -15.46 7.75 -5.50
N MET A 167 -14.19 8.01 -5.81
CA MET A 167 -13.05 7.50 -5.05
C MET A 167 -12.74 8.41 -3.85
N THR A 168 -12.49 7.81 -2.70
CA THR A 168 -12.20 8.55 -1.46
C THR A 168 -11.08 7.87 -0.68
N LEU A 169 -10.02 8.61 -0.37
CA LEU A 169 -9.01 8.18 0.60
C LEU A 169 -9.54 8.42 2.00
N ILE A 170 -9.37 7.44 2.88
CA ILE A 170 -9.89 7.45 4.24
C ILE A 170 -8.74 7.14 5.19
N ARG A 171 -8.52 8.00 6.19
CA ARG A 171 -7.50 7.81 7.22
C ARG A 171 -8.06 6.85 8.29
N ALA A 172 -7.80 5.56 8.12
CA ALA A 172 -8.24 4.52 9.04
C ALA A 172 -7.32 4.37 10.26
N GLY A 173 -6.05 4.77 10.16
CA GLY A 173 -5.08 4.62 11.23
C GLY A 173 -4.67 3.16 11.47
N GLY A 174 -4.39 2.82 12.74
CA GLY A 174 -4.04 1.47 13.15
C GLY A 174 -2.55 1.17 13.01
N HIS A 175 -2.16 0.49 11.93
CA HIS A 175 -0.78 0.07 11.66
C HIS A 175 0.18 1.27 11.60
N PHE A 176 -0.28 2.37 11.01
CA PHE A 176 0.36 3.69 11.07
C PHE A 176 -0.70 4.74 11.38
N GLU A 177 -0.30 5.88 11.95
CA GLU A 177 -1.24 6.96 12.30
C GLU A 177 -1.92 7.55 11.05
N GLY A 178 -1.17 7.66 9.94
CA GLY A 178 -1.68 8.05 8.63
C GLY A 178 -2.23 6.89 7.80
N GLY A 179 -2.39 5.69 8.39
CA GLY A 179 -2.87 4.49 7.73
C GLY A 179 -4.13 4.76 6.91
N THR A 180 -4.06 4.50 5.61
CA THR A 180 -5.05 4.91 4.62
C THR A 180 -5.68 3.70 3.95
N VAL A 181 -6.98 3.78 3.69
CA VAL A 181 -7.72 2.86 2.80
C VAL A 181 -8.37 3.66 1.69
N LEU A 182 -8.53 3.07 0.51
CA LEU A 182 -9.22 3.68 -0.63
C LEU A 182 -10.61 3.06 -0.80
N HIS A 183 -11.64 3.88 -0.67
CA HIS A 183 -13.00 3.52 -1.06
C HIS A 183 -13.24 3.86 -2.54
N VAL A 184 -13.86 2.94 -3.27
CA VAL A 184 -14.23 3.10 -4.68
C VAL A 184 -15.72 2.80 -4.82
N ALA A 185 -16.56 3.83 -4.89
CA ALA A 185 -18.01 3.67 -4.90
C ALA A 185 -18.53 2.86 -6.10
N GLY A 186 -17.96 3.08 -7.29
CA GLY A 186 -18.37 2.40 -8.53
C GLY A 186 -17.84 0.96 -8.69
N ALA A 187 -16.99 0.48 -7.79
CA ALA A 187 -16.43 -0.87 -7.88
C ALA A 187 -17.48 -1.95 -7.60
N ALA A 188 -17.13 -3.21 -7.87
CA ALA A 188 -17.98 -4.38 -7.58
C ALA A 188 -19.41 -4.25 -8.16
N SER A 189 -19.52 -3.82 -9.42
CA SER A 189 -20.81 -3.60 -10.10
C SER A 189 -21.70 -2.57 -9.39
N GLY A 190 -21.10 -1.56 -8.75
CA GLY A 190 -21.80 -0.49 -8.03
C GLY A 190 -22.09 -0.77 -6.56
N GLU A 191 -21.70 -1.94 -6.04
CA GLU A 191 -21.80 -2.24 -4.60
C GLU A 191 -20.67 -1.61 -3.79
N GLY A 192 -19.61 -1.14 -4.46
CA GLY A 192 -18.46 -0.48 -3.86
C GLY A 192 -17.40 -1.46 -3.35
N ALA A 193 -16.17 -0.95 -3.22
CA ALA A 193 -15.06 -1.71 -2.68
C ALA A 193 -14.16 -0.86 -1.78
N LEU A 194 -13.44 -1.55 -0.89
CA LEU A 194 -12.37 -0.98 -0.08
C LEU A 194 -11.04 -1.63 -0.47
N LEU A 195 -10.07 -0.85 -0.91
CA LEU A 195 -8.70 -1.30 -1.08
C LEU A 195 -7.95 -0.94 0.20
N ALA A 196 -7.48 -1.97 0.91
CA ALA A 196 -7.09 -1.80 2.31
C ALA A 196 -5.61 -2.07 2.59
N GLY A 197 -4.84 -2.55 1.63
CA GLY A 197 -3.48 -3.03 1.87
C GLY A 197 -3.51 -4.09 2.98
N ASP A 198 -2.78 -3.84 4.07
CA ASP A 198 -2.84 -4.63 5.31
C ASP A 198 -3.42 -3.87 6.52
N ILE A 199 -3.91 -2.63 6.34
CA ILE A 199 -4.68 -1.90 7.37
C ILE A 199 -5.89 -2.73 7.82
N LEU A 200 -6.55 -3.38 6.84
CA LEU A 200 -7.48 -4.48 7.04
C LEU A 200 -6.94 -5.71 6.33
N GLN A 201 -6.00 -6.41 6.96
CA GLN A 201 -5.39 -7.61 6.42
C GLN A 201 -6.43 -8.69 6.15
N VAL A 202 -6.67 -9.01 4.88
CA VAL A 202 -7.56 -10.13 4.52
C VAL A 202 -6.93 -11.46 4.97
N ALA A 203 -7.68 -12.21 5.76
CA ALA A 203 -7.26 -13.49 6.31
C ALA A 203 -7.28 -14.62 5.25
N GLN A 204 -6.65 -15.75 5.58
CA GLN A 204 -6.51 -16.90 4.67
C GLN A 204 -7.84 -17.45 4.15
N ASP A 205 -8.88 -17.47 4.98
CA ASP A 205 -10.20 -17.96 4.63
C ASP A 205 -11.10 -16.90 3.97
N ARG A 206 -10.55 -15.70 3.71
CA ARG A 206 -11.11 -14.61 2.88
C ARG A 206 -12.50 -14.11 3.26
N ARG A 207 -13.01 -14.54 4.42
CA ARG A 207 -14.25 -14.07 5.04
C ARG A 207 -13.97 -13.20 6.24
N TRP A 208 -12.71 -13.00 6.60
CA TRP A 208 -12.29 -12.26 7.78
C TRP A 208 -11.14 -11.34 7.42
N VAL A 209 -10.97 -10.34 8.27
CA VAL A 209 -9.81 -9.45 8.28
C VAL A 209 -9.09 -9.56 9.63
N SER A 210 -7.89 -9.00 9.71
CA SER A 210 -7.09 -8.88 10.93
C SER A 210 -6.67 -7.44 11.15
N PHE A 211 -6.36 -7.10 12.40
CA PHE A 211 -6.00 -5.75 12.85
C PHE A 211 -4.70 -5.81 13.65
N MET A 212 -3.59 -5.39 13.07
CA MET A 212 -2.28 -5.46 13.74
C MET A 212 -1.57 -4.13 13.70
N TYR A 213 -0.87 -3.86 14.80
CA TYR A 213 0.06 -2.74 14.87
C TYR A 213 1.38 -3.13 14.21
N SER A 214 1.79 -4.40 14.35
CA SER A 214 2.95 -4.96 13.67
C SER A 214 2.64 -6.40 13.25
N PHE A 215 2.40 -6.62 11.95
CA PHE A 215 2.29 -7.96 11.39
C PHE A 215 3.57 -8.81 11.54
N PRO A 216 4.78 -8.32 11.22
CA PRO A 216 5.97 -9.16 11.29
C PRO A 216 6.36 -9.54 12.73
N ASN A 217 6.06 -8.68 13.71
CA ASN A 217 6.39 -8.93 15.13
C ASN A 217 5.18 -9.37 15.96
N TYR A 218 4.05 -9.64 15.30
CA TYR A 218 2.81 -10.12 15.90
C TYR A 218 2.24 -9.24 17.02
N ILE A 219 2.36 -7.92 16.90
CA ILE A 219 1.82 -6.97 17.89
C ILE A 219 0.37 -6.60 17.51
N PRO A 220 -0.63 -6.93 18.35
CA PRO A 220 -2.02 -6.61 18.05
C PRO A 220 -2.32 -5.12 18.22
N LEU A 221 -3.33 -4.63 17.50
CA LEU A 221 -3.92 -3.33 17.84
C LEU A 221 -4.74 -3.44 19.14
N PRO A 222 -4.75 -2.39 19.98
CA PRO A 222 -5.67 -2.34 21.11
C PRO A 222 -7.11 -2.16 20.61
N ALA A 223 -8.08 -2.69 21.35
CA ALA A 223 -9.50 -2.67 20.96
C ALA A 223 -10.04 -1.28 20.54
N ARG A 224 -9.57 -0.20 21.18
CA ARG A 224 -9.96 1.19 20.83
C ARG A 224 -9.60 1.58 19.39
N GLU A 225 -8.45 1.11 18.89
CA GLU A 225 -8.01 1.38 17.51
C GLU A 225 -8.80 0.54 16.51
N ILE A 226 -9.16 -0.69 16.90
CA ILE A 226 -10.06 -1.54 16.09
C ILE A 226 -11.43 -0.87 15.97
N ASP A 227 -12.01 -0.39 17.07
CA ASP A 227 -13.30 0.32 17.05
C ASP A 227 -13.22 1.60 16.20
N HIS A 228 -12.09 2.33 16.27
CA HIS A 228 -11.85 3.49 15.40
C HIS A 228 -11.88 3.11 13.92
N ILE A 229 -11.07 2.13 13.49
CA ILE A 229 -11.01 1.66 12.09
C ILE A 229 -12.41 1.27 11.60
N VAL A 230 -13.13 0.47 12.39
CA VAL A 230 -14.50 0.04 12.06
C VAL A 230 -15.41 1.26 11.86
N SER A 231 -15.39 2.21 12.80
CA SER A 231 -16.24 3.40 12.75
C SER A 231 -15.92 4.32 11.55
N THR A 232 -14.66 4.41 11.15
CA THR A 232 -14.22 5.31 10.07
C THR A 232 -14.65 4.80 8.70
N VAL A 233 -14.64 3.48 8.49
CA VAL A 233 -15.10 2.89 7.23
C VAL A 233 -16.61 2.64 7.21
N GLU A 234 -17.29 2.67 8.36
CA GLU A 234 -18.72 2.38 8.50
C GLU A 234 -19.64 3.20 7.57
N PRO A 235 -19.45 4.52 7.38
CA PRO A 235 -20.33 5.33 6.54
C PRO A 235 -20.28 5.00 5.04
N PHE A 236 -19.25 4.31 4.59
CA PHE A 236 -19.05 4.01 3.17
C PHE A 236 -19.72 2.71 2.78
N ARG A 237 -20.46 2.69 1.67
CA ARG A 237 -21.04 1.46 1.09
C ARG A 237 -19.98 0.71 0.29
N PHE A 238 -19.70 -0.54 0.69
CA PHE A 238 -18.82 -1.45 -0.05
C PHE A 238 -19.17 -2.90 0.29
N ASP A 239 -19.00 -3.79 -0.68
CA ASP A 239 -19.22 -5.23 -0.52
C ASP A 239 -17.94 -6.06 -0.70
N ARG A 240 -16.87 -5.46 -1.27
CA ARG A 240 -15.56 -6.11 -1.46
C ARG A 240 -14.44 -5.44 -0.67
N ILE A 241 -13.46 -6.25 -0.28
CA ILE A 241 -12.17 -5.77 0.25
C ILE A 241 -11.03 -6.37 -0.55
N TYR A 242 -10.11 -5.53 -1.01
CA TYR A 242 -8.86 -5.95 -1.61
C TYR A 242 -7.72 -5.79 -0.59
N GLY A 243 -7.05 -6.88 -0.24
CA GLY A 243 -5.85 -6.85 0.61
C GLY A 243 -4.57 -6.66 -0.21
N ALA A 244 -3.39 -6.70 0.43
CA ALA A 244 -2.09 -6.42 -0.22
C ALA A 244 -1.47 -7.59 -1.02
N TRP A 245 -1.84 -8.86 -0.79
CA TRP A 245 -1.31 -10.02 -1.54
C TRP A 245 -2.30 -10.66 -2.52
N TRP A 246 -1.75 -11.27 -3.58
CA TRP A 246 -2.52 -12.05 -4.55
C TRP A 246 -3.54 -12.96 -3.88
N ASP A 247 -4.75 -12.98 -4.43
CA ASP A 247 -5.84 -13.86 -3.99
C ASP A 247 -6.31 -13.62 -2.53
N ARG A 248 -5.86 -12.54 -1.87
CA ARG A 248 -6.29 -12.11 -0.52
C ARG A 248 -7.33 -11.01 -0.61
N ASN A 249 -8.50 -11.37 -1.14
CA ASN A 249 -9.65 -10.48 -1.27
C ASN A 249 -10.89 -11.06 -0.59
N VAL A 250 -11.65 -10.23 0.11
CA VAL A 250 -13.02 -10.55 0.54
C VAL A 250 -13.93 -10.25 -0.65
N THR A 251 -14.59 -11.28 -1.17
CA THR A 251 -15.34 -11.20 -2.45
C THR A 251 -16.76 -10.66 -2.31
N SER A 252 -17.31 -10.70 -1.09
CA SER A 252 -18.65 -10.24 -0.72
C SER A 252 -18.77 -10.14 0.81
N ASP A 253 -19.79 -9.46 1.32
CA ASP A 253 -20.07 -9.28 2.75
C ASP A 253 -18.88 -8.65 3.51
N ALA A 254 -18.28 -7.63 2.89
CA ALA A 254 -17.14 -6.91 3.44
C ALA A 254 -17.42 -6.28 4.80
N LYS A 255 -18.58 -5.65 4.97
CA LYS A 255 -19.01 -5.06 6.26
C LYS A 255 -19.13 -6.13 7.33
N GLY A 256 -19.84 -7.23 7.01
CA GLY A 256 -19.91 -8.37 7.90
C GLY A 256 -18.53 -8.88 8.28
N ALA A 257 -17.59 -8.97 7.33
CA ALA A 257 -16.21 -9.41 7.53
C ALA A 257 -15.48 -8.56 8.56
N ILE A 258 -15.59 -7.24 8.45
CA ILE A 258 -14.98 -6.30 9.38
C ILE A 258 -15.59 -6.47 10.79
N HIS A 259 -16.91 -6.43 10.93
CA HIS A 259 -17.55 -6.50 12.25
C HIS A 259 -17.26 -7.82 12.97
N ARG A 260 -17.46 -8.96 12.31
CA ARG A 260 -17.20 -10.27 12.95
C ARG A 260 -15.74 -10.44 13.33
N SER A 261 -14.83 -9.89 12.53
CA SER A 261 -13.39 -9.91 12.81
C SER A 261 -13.07 -9.04 14.02
N ALA A 262 -13.61 -7.83 14.09
CA ALA A 262 -13.41 -6.91 15.21
C ALA A 262 -13.88 -7.54 16.52
N GLU A 263 -15.09 -8.11 16.55
CA GLU A 263 -15.62 -8.80 17.73
C GLU A 263 -14.75 -9.99 18.15
N ARG A 264 -14.35 -10.83 17.19
CA ARG A 264 -13.45 -11.97 17.46
C ARG A 264 -12.10 -11.50 18.01
N TYR A 265 -11.53 -10.44 17.46
CA TYR A 265 -10.23 -9.92 17.86
C TYR A 265 -10.28 -9.31 19.25
N LYS A 266 -11.29 -8.48 19.55
CA LYS A 266 -11.49 -7.88 20.88
C LYS A 266 -11.69 -8.93 21.97
N LYS A 267 -12.48 -9.98 21.69
CA LYS A 267 -12.64 -11.12 22.60
C LYS A 267 -11.31 -11.83 22.91
N ALA A 268 -10.47 -12.01 21.89
CA ALA A 268 -9.16 -12.64 22.07
C ALA A 268 -8.20 -11.78 22.92
N LEU A 269 -8.34 -10.46 22.91
CA LEU A 269 -7.59 -9.53 23.75
C LEU A 269 -8.07 -9.49 25.21
N GLY A 270 -9.08 -10.29 25.58
CA GLY A 270 -9.59 -10.35 26.96
C GLY A 270 -10.49 -9.17 27.34
N ARG A 271 -11.18 -8.56 26.37
CA ARG A 271 -12.28 -7.63 26.59
C ARG A 271 -13.61 -8.28 26.24
#